data_AF-A0A2E4G3T6-F1
#
_entry.id   AF-A0A2E4G3T6-F1
#
_cell.length_a   1.000
_cell.length_b   1.000
_cell.length_c   1.000
_cell.angle_alpha   90.00
_cell.angle_beta   90.00
_cell.angle_gamma   90.00
#
_symmetry.space_group_name_H-M   'P 1'
#
loop_
_entity.id
_entity.type
_entity.pdbx_description
1 polymer ?
#
loop_
_entity_poly.entity_id
_entity_poly.type
_entity_poly.pdbx_seq_one_letter_code
_entity_poly.pdbx_strand_id
1 'polypeptide(L)'
;MFITDINKDLADANKMTSSQLIDRFTTAIDQVFRYTFEDKCTLSSFYLIEDQEAEEDLRYIYENLGLEYELVSKTIEKKGIEKFKSKIKKPKDEDYQRGQIHNGEIITRRDPRERYMKAVVKDPKMLDSMQTKFGNRFFLFVNELDINTVYGNTHEMSRMNYEREIKLHYTLYHENGEILSTGISKTRFPSQLNDIDLIIKNYFPKLAEYIYDDLFPPPEEGKPKINLSPWKK
;
A
#
# COMPACT_ATOMS: atom_id res chain seq x y z
N MET A 1 1.36 -6.96 -7.44
CA MET A 1 1.59 -8.36 -6.97
C MET A 1 0.41 -8.80 -6.12
N PHE A 2 0.06 -10.09 -6.12
CA PHE A 2 -1.02 -10.64 -5.28
C PHE A 2 -0.48 -11.78 -4.43
N ILE A 3 -0.62 -11.67 -3.10
CA ILE A 3 -0.20 -12.69 -2.14
C ILE A 3 -1.42 -13.03 -1.27
N THR A 4 -1.69 -14.31 -1.07
CA THR A 4 -2.80 -14.72 -0.23
C THR A 4 -2.71 -16.18 0.18
N ASP A 5 -3.10 -16.49 1.41
CA ASP A 5 -3.28 -17.86 1.90
C ASP A 5 -4.70 -18.42 1.71
N ILE A 6 -5.64 -17.60 1.22
CA ILE A 6 -7.05 -17.96 1.04
C ILE A 6 -7.51 -17.96 -0.42
N ASN A 7 -6.60 -17.85 -1.40
CA ASN A 7 -6.97 -17.80 -2.83
C ASN A 7 -7.93 -18.92 -3.22
N LYS A 8 -7.66 -20.14 -2.77
CA LYS A 8 -8.48 -21.31 -3.10
C LYS A 8 -9.91 -21.15 -2.57
N ASP A 9 -10.07 -20.75 -1.31
CA ASP A 9 -11.39 -20.58 -0.69
C ASP A 9 -12.22 -19.53 -1.44
N LEU A 10 -11.59 -18.42 -1.82
CA LEU A 10 -12.23 -17.36 -2.59
C LEU A 10 -12.56 -17.82 -4.02
N ALA A 11 -11.62 -18.47 -4.71
CA ALA A 11 -11.81 -18.98 -6.06
C ALA A 11 -12.96 -20.01 -6.13
N ASP A 12 -12.97 -20.99 -5.22
CA ASP A 12 -13.97 -22.05 -5.17
C ASP A 12 -15.36 -21.48 -4.85
N ALA A 13 -15.47 -20.55 -3.87
CA ALA A 13 -16.73 -19.94 -3.49
C ALA A 13 -17.37 -19.10 -4.61
N ASN A 14 -16.56 -18.49 -5.47
CA ASN A 14 -17.02 -17.60 -6.53
C ASN A 14 -16.97 -18.25 -7.92
N LYS A 15 -16.61 -19.54 -8.01
CA LYS A 15 -16.47 -20.30 -9.25
C LYS A 15 -15.54 -19.60 -10.26
N MET A 16 -14.44 -19.04 -9.76
CA MET A 16 -13.44 -18.33 -10.55
C MET A 16 -12.10 -19.09 -10.52
N THR A 17 -11.31 -18.93 -11.57
CA THR A 17 -9.88 -19.30 -11.52
C THR A 17 -9.10 -18.26 -10.72
N SER A 18 -7.89 -18.61 -10.27
CA SER A 18 -6.99 -17.64 -9.60
C SER A 18 -6.71 -16.40 -10.46
N SER A 19 -6.57 -16.55 -11.79
CA SER A 19 -6.36 -15.42 -12.69
C SER A 19 -7.57 -14.49 -12.69
N GLN A 20 -8.77 -15.04 -12.85
CA GLN A 20 -10.00 -14.25 -12.84
C GLN A 20 -10.21 -13.51 -11.51
N LEU A 21 -9.85 -14.14 -10.39
CA LEU A 21 -9.90 -13.50 -9.07
C LEU A 21 -8.91 -12.33 -8.98
N ILE A 22 -7.67 -12.52 -9.42
CA ILE A 22 -6.64 -11.48 -9.45
C ILE A 22 -7.08 -10.32 -10.35
N ASP A 23 -7.59 -10.59 -11.54
CA ASP A 23 -8.06 -9.59 -12.49
C ASP A 23 -9.26 -8.81 -11.92
N ARG A 24 -10.20 -9.52 -11.28
CA ARG A 24 -11.36 -8.92 -10.63
C ARG A 24 -10.95 -8.00 -9.48
N PHE A 25 -10.03 -8.42 -8.62
CA PHE A 25 -9.52 -7.59 -7.53
C PHE A 25 -8.69 -6.41 -8.02
N THR A 26 -7.85 -6.61 -9.04
CA THR A 26 -7.03 -5.53 -9.62
C THR A 26 -7.95 -4.44 -10.21
N THR A 27 -8.94 -4.84 -11.00
CA THR A 27 -9.94 -3.92 -11.57
C THR A 27 -10.73 -3.20 -10.47
N ALA A 28 -11.15 -3.92 -9.43
CA ALA A 28 -11.92 -3.35 -8.34
C ALA A 28 -11.11 -2.33 -7.52
N ILE A 29 -9.83 -2.60 -7.25
CA ILE A 29 -8.94 -1.66 -6.57
C ILE A 29 -8.83 -0.39 -7.41
N ASP A 30 -8.55 -0.52 -8.71
CA ASP A 30 -8.42 0.62 -9.59
C ASP A 30 -9.67 1.52 -9.60
N GLN A 31 -10.85 0.89 -9.74
CA GLN A 31 -12.14 1.58 -9.67
C GLN A 31 -12.34 2.31 -8.34
N VAL A 32 -12.01 1.66 -7.23
CA VAL A 32 -12.14 2.26 -5.90
C VAL A 32 -11.21 3.46 -5.73
N PHE A 33 -9.97 3.39 -6.22
CA PHE A 33 -9.07 4.54 -6.20
C PHE A 33 -9.61 5.69 -7.06
N ARG A 34 -10.14 5.39 -8.25
CA ARG A 34 -10.79 6.38 -9.10
C ARG A 34 -11.89 7.11 -8.34
N TYR A 35 -12.86 6.39 -7.78
CA TYR A 35 -13.96 7.01 -7.03
C TYR A 35 -13.50 7.76 -5.77
N THR A 36 -12.51 7.24 -5.05
CA THR A 36 -12.06 7.88 -3.81
C THR A 36 -11.30 9.19 -4.08
N PHE A 37 -10.58 9.28 -5.19
CA PHE A 37 -9.71 10.42 -5.48
C PHE A 37 -10.31 11.43 -6.46
N GLU A 38 -11.45 11.13 -7.12
CA GLU A 38 -12.03 11.97 -8.19
C GLU A 38 -12.37 13.39 -7.76
N ASP A 39 -12.69 13.61 -6.47
CA ASP A 39 -13.02 14.93 -5.93
C ASP A 39 -11.81 15.89 -5.86
N LYS A 40 -10.58 15.36 -5.82
CA LYS A 40 -9.35 16.15 -5.68
C LYS A 40 -8.35 15.97 -6.81
N CYS A 41 -8.46 14.89 -7.55
CA CYS A 41 -7.47 14.48 -8.54
C CYS A 41 -8.15 14.12 -9.86
N THR A 42 -7.52 14.53 -10.96
CA THR A 42 -7.75 13.88 -12.25
C THR A 42 -6.93 12.60 -12.29
N LEU A 43 -7.57 11.43 -12.42
CA LEU A 43 -6.88 10.15 -12.44
C LEU A 43 -6.70 9.61 -13.87
N SER A 44 -5.46 9.28 -14.19
CA SER A 44 -5.08 8.46 -15.34
C SER A 44 -4.79 7.04 -14.83
N SER A 45 -5.59 6.06 -15.23
CA SER A 45 -5.37 4.65 -14.90
C SER A 45 -5.11 3.84 -16.16
N PHE A 46 -4.05 3.04 -16.13
CA PHE A 46 -3.71 2.10 -17.21
C PHE A 46 -4.65 0.89 -17.28
N TYR A 47 -5.39 0.58 -16.22
CA TYR A 47 -6.27 -0.60 -16.16
C TYR A 47 -7.64 -0.38 -16.79
N LEU A 48 -8.01 0.88 -17.05
CA LEU A 48 -9.29 1.25 -17.68
C LEU A 48 -9.12 1.70 -19.13
N ILE A 49 -7.89 1.63 -19.66
CA ILE A 49 -7.57 2.06 -21.03
C ILE A 49 -7.32 0.79 -21.85
N GLU A 50 -8.28 0.41 -22.70
CA GLU A 50 -8.17 -0.70 -23.66
C GLU A 50 -7.37 -0.27 -24.92
N ASP A 51 -6.25 0.42 -24.72
CA ASP A 51 -5.39 0.91 -25.81
C ASP A 51 -4.06 0.14 -25.78
N GLN A 52 -3.60 -0.31 -26.95
CA GLN A 52 -2.28 -0.92 -27.12
C GLN A 52 -1.18 0.00 -26.57
N GLU A 53 -1.34 1.32 -26.70
CA GLU A 53 -0.40 2.27 -26.11
C GLU A 53 -0.32 2.17 -24.57
N ALA A 54 -1.45 1.92 -23.89
CA ALA A 54 -1.47 1.79 -22.43
C ALA A 54 -0.76 0.52 -21.96
N GLU A 55 -0.84 -0.58 -22.73
CA GLU A 55 -0.09 -1.80 -22.45
C GLU A 55 1.42 -1.60 -22.61
N GLU A 56 1.84 -0.86 -23.65
CA GLU A 56 3.25 -0.54 -23.89
C GLU A 56 3.82 0.37 -22.80
N ASP A 57 3.07 1.39 -22.39
CA ASP A 57 3.43 2.27 -21.28
C ASP A 57 3.52 1.49 -19.96
N LEU A 58 2.55 0.62 -19.68
CA LEU A 58 2.54 -0.20 -18.47
C LEU A 58 3.73 -1.17 -18.44
N ARG A 59 4.08 -1.77 -19.59
CA ARG A 59 5.29 -2.59 -19.73
C ARG A 59 6.55 -1.77 -19.45
N TYR A 60 6.65 -0.56 -20.00
CA TYR A 60 7.77 0.33 -19.76
C TYR A 60 7.91 0.72 -18.28
N ILE A 61 6.79 0.96 -17.59
CA ILE A 61 6.77 1.16 -16.13
C ILE A 61 7.37 -0.07 -15.44
N TYR A 62 6.88 -1.27 -15.73
CA TYR A 62 7.35 -2.49 -15.06
C TYR A 62 8.84 -2.79 -15.28
N GLU A 63 9.37 -2.54 -16.49
CA GLU A 63 10.80 -2.72 -16.78
C GLU A 63 11.70 -1.78 -15.95
N ASN A 64 11.20 -0.57 -15.66
CA ASN A 64 11.93 0.49 -14.96
C ASN A 64 11.57 0.62 -13.48
N LEU A 65 10.70 -0.25 -12.97
CA LEU A 65 10.32 -0.32 -11.57
C LEU A 65 11.04 -1.47 -10.86
N GLY A 66 11.56 -1.20 -9.66
CA GLY A 66 12.02 -2.19 -8.69
C GLY A 66 11.03 -2.29 -7.53
N LEU A 67 11.09 -3.41 -6.81
CA LEU A 67 10.30 -3.65 -5.61
C LEU A 67 11.23 -3.98 -4.45
N GLU A 68 11.09 -3.29 -3.32
CA GLU A 68 11.91 -3.49 -2.11
C GLU A 68 11.03 -3.53 -0.86
N TYR A 69 11.29 -4.49 0.05
CA TYR A 69 10.60 -4.52 1.35
C TYR A 69 11.29 -3.59 2.37
N GLU A 70 10.51 -2.69 2.96
CA GLU A 70 10.96 -1.80 4.05
C GLU A 70 10.18 -2.05 5.35
N LEU A 71 10.78 -1.76 6.51
CA LEU A 71 10.10 -1.91 7.81
C LEU A 71 9.05 -0.81 8.02
N VAL A 72 7.86 -1.18 8.48
CA VAL A 72 6.76 -0.23 8.75
C VAL A 72 7.16 0.82 9.82
N SER A 73 7.94 0.43 10.84
CA SER A 73 8.39 1.33 11.90
C SER A 73 9.31 2.46 11.42
N LYS A 74 9.93 2.34 10.23
CA LYS A 74 10.73 3.42 9.65
C LYS A 74 9.88 4.53 9.03
N THR A 75 8.58 4.30 8.84
CA THR A 75 7.68 5.20 8.10
C THR A 75 6.71 5.98 9.01
N ILE A 76 6.46 5.50 10.23
CA ILE A 76 5.50 6.11 11.18
C ILE A 76 5.96 7.48 11.72
N GLU A 77 7.23 7.88 11.54
CA GLU A 77 7.76 9.13 12.12
C GLU A 77 7.66 10.40 11.24
N LYS A 78 6.94 10.43 10.10
CA LYS A 78 6.91 11.65 9.27
C LYS A 78 5.51 12.11 8.85
N LYS A 79 4.84 12.87 9.73
CA LYS A 79 3.72 13.76 9.36
C LYS A 79 4.27 15.12 8.89
N GLY A 80 3.78 15.64 7.76
CA GLY A 80 3.95 17.03 7.33
C GLY A 80 5.16 17.36 6.43
N ILE A 81 5.26 18.65 6.07
CA ILE A 81 6.22 19.31 5.14
C ILE A 81 7.69 19.21 5.59
N GLU A 82 7.99 18.55 6.72
CA GLU A 82 9.36 18.32 7.21
C GLU A 82 10.17 17.29 6.38
N LYS A 83 9.61 16.75 5.29
CA LYS A 83 10.32 15.91 4.30
C LYS A 83 11.52 16.59 3.64
N PHE A 84 11.58 17.92 3.63
CA PHE A 84 12.55 18.67 2.82
C PHE A 84 14.02 18.69 3.29
N LYS A 85 14.38 18.12 4.46
CA LYS A 85 15.72 18.33 5.04
C LYS A 85 16.51 17.11 5.53
N SER A 86 16.29 15.90 5.00
CA SER A 86 17.18 14.78 5.39
C SER A 86 17.51 13.78 4.27
N LYS A 87 18.39 14.18 3.34
CA LYS A 87 19.30 13.24 2.67
C LYS A 87 20.43 12.86 3.64
N ILE A 88 20.14 12.09 4.69
CA ILE A 88 21.16 11.68 5.67
C ILE A 88 20.96 10.20 6.01
N LYS A 89 21.89 9.38 5.50
CA LYS A 89 22.24 7.98 5.85
C LYS A 89 21.12 7.08 6.38
N LYS A 90 20.79 5.99 5.63
CA LYS A 90 20.02 4.85 6.14
C LYS A 90 20.64 4.41 7.49
N PRO A 91 19.94 4.57 8.64
CA PRO A 91 20.47 4.08 9.91
C PRO A 91 20.63 2.56 9.81
N LYS A 92 21.78 2.05 10.27
CA LYS A 92 22.00 0.60 10.37
C LYS A 92 20.95 0.04 11.33
N ASP A 93 20.32 -1.05 10.90
CA ASP A 93 19.25 -1.73 11.63
C ASP A 93 19.89 -2.54 12.77
N GLU A 94 20.10 -1.92 13.93
CA GLU A 94 20.83 -2.53 15.06
C GLU A 94 20.12 -3.76 15.67
N ASP A 95 18.80 -3.85 15.49
CA ASP A 95 17.97 -4.95 16.03
C ASP A 95 17.88 -6.19 15.14
N TYR A 96 18.34 -6.16 13.88
CA TYR A 96 18.25 -7.32 13.00
C TYR A 96 19.38 -8.33 13.29
N GLN A 97 19.05 -9.43 13.96
CA GLN A 97 19.97 -10.55 14.17
C GLN A 97 20.13 -11.36 12.89
N ARG A 98 21.14 -11.04 12.08
CA ARG A 98 21.50 -11.83 10.89
C ARG A 98 21.84 -13.26 11.30
N GLY A 99 21.43 -14.22 10.47
CA GLY A 99 21.71 -15.64 10.69
C GLY A 99 23.19 -15.92 10.95
N GLN A 100 23.46 -16.78 11.92
CA GLN A 100 24.82 -17.16 12.33
C GLN A 100 25.04 -18.63 11.99
N ILE A 101 26.28 -18.98 11.64
CA ILE A 101 26.68 -20.39 11.50
C ILE A 101 27.13 -20.88 12.87
N HIS A 102 26.48 -21.92 13.37
CA HIS A 102 26.84 -22.57 14.62
C HIS A 102 27.01 -24.07 14.35
N ASN A 103 28.23 -24.58 14.52
CA ASN A 103 28.58 -25.98 14.26
C ASN A 103 28.19 -26.52 12.87
N GLY A 104 28.29 -25.68 11.83
CA GLY A 104 27.94 -26.06 10.46
C GLY A 104 26.45 -25.92 10.13
N GLU A 105 25.60 -25.59 11.10
CA GLU A 105 24.18 -25.28 10.90
C GLU A 105 23.95 -23.78 10.81
N ILE A 106 23.02 -23.37 9.94
CA ILE A 106 22.59 -21.97 9.84
C ILE A 106 21.48 -21.74 10.86
N ILE A 107 21.79 -21.04 11.95
CA ILE A 107 20.79 -20.58 12.92
C ILE A 107 20.28 -19.22 12.48
N THR A 108 19.00 -19.15 12.09
CA THR A 108 18.30 -17.90 11.82
C THR A 108 17.19 -17.69 12.85
N ARG A 109 16.93 -16.43 13.21
CA ARG A 109 15.73 -16.06 13.96
C ARG A 109 14.79 -15.36 13.01
N ARG A 110 13.51 -15.71 13.06
CA ARG A 110 12.47 -14.98 12.32
C ARG A 110 12.39 -13.57 12.89
N ASP A 111 12.53 -12.57 12.03
CA ASP A 111 12.24 -11.18 12.36
C ASP A 111 10.71 -10.99 12.27
N PRO A 112 10.01 -10.75 13.40
CA PRO A 112 8.56 -10.62 13.41
C PRO A 112 8.09 -9.23 12.98
N ARG A 113 9.00 -8.26 12.77
CA ARG A 113 8.65 -6.88 12.46
C ARG A 113 8.01 -6.78 11.08
N GLU A 114 6.95 -6.00 11.01
CA GLU A 114 6.18 -5.86 9.79
C GLU A 114 6.93 -5.04 8.73
N ARG A 115 6.80 -5.50 7.48
CA ARG A 115 7.39 -4.88 6.30
C ARG A 115 6.33 -4.58 5.25
N TYR A 116 6.63 -3.62 4.39
CA TYR A 116 5.79 -3.28 3.25
C TYR A 116 6.60 -3.26 1.96
N MET A 117 5.96 -3.67 0.85
CA MET A 117 6.53 -3.59 -0.47
C MET A 117 6.49 -2.15 -0.99
N LYS A 118 7.67 -1.57 -1.20
CA LYS A 118 7.86 -0.24 -1.79
C LYS A 118 8.26 -0.35 -3.26
N ALA A 119 7.69 0.51 -4.10
CA ALA A 119 8.15 0.70 -5.46
C ALA A 119 9.38 1.61 -5.50
N VAL A 120 10.37 1.26 -6.31
CA VAL A 120 11.62 2.01 -6.49
C VAL A 120 11.83 2.26 -7.97
N VAL A 121 11.73 3.51 -8.39
CA VAL A 121 12.03 3.91 -9.77
C VAL A 121 13.53 3.72 -10.04
N LYS A 122 13.88 2.85 -11.00
CA LYS A 122 15.27 2.55 -11.39
C LYS A 122 15.82 3.58 -12.37
N ASP A 123 15.00 4.02 -13.32
CA ASP A 123 15.31 5.08 -14.27
C ASP A 123 14.31 6.23 -14.12
N PRO A 124 14.74 7.42 -13.65
CA PRO A 124 13.88 8.59 -13.52
C PRO A 124 13.19 9.02 -14.83
N LYS A 125 13.78 8.71 -16.00
CA LYS A 125 13.19 9.02 -17.30
C LYS A 125 11.82 8.37 -17.51
N MET A 126 11.54 7.29 -16.79
CA MET A 126 10.23 6.66 -16.83
C MET A 126 9.15 7.59 -16.29
N LEU A 127 9.42 8.32 -15.20
CA LEU A 127 8.47 9.32 -14.68
C LEU A 127 8.34 10.51 -15.64
N ASP A 128 9.45 10.98 -16.22
CA ASP A 128 9.43 12.09 -17.20
C ASP A 128 8.57 11.75 -18.43
N SER A 129 8.70 10.52 -18.94
CA SER A 129 7.90 10.02 -20.06
C SER A 129 6.40 10.02 -19.73
N MET A 130 6.05 9.47 -18.56
CA MET A 130 4.65 9.43 -18.12
C MET A 130 4.09 10.84 -17.83
N GLN A 131 4.91 11.75 -17.30
CA GLN A 131 4.54 13.14 -17.08
C GLN A 131 4.30 13.86 -18.42
N THR A 132 5.18 13.66 -19.39
CA THR A 132 5.05 14.25 -20.73
C THR A 132 3.79 13.76 -21.45
N LYS A 133 3.51 12.46 -21.36
CA LYS A 133 2.37 11.83 -22.05
C LYS A 133 1.02 12.14 -21.39
N PHE A 134 0.96 12.09 -20.06
CA PHE A 134 -0.31 12.17 -19.33
C PHE A 134 -0.50 13.46 -18.53
N GLY A 135 0.51 14.33 -18.42
CA GLY A 135 0.46 15.55 -17.61
C GLY A 135 0.38 15.29 -16.09
N ASN A 136 0.68 14.07 -15.64
CA ASN A 136 0.55 13.67 -14.25
C ASN A 136 1.70 14.26 -13.40
N ARG A 137 1.34 14.90 -12.28
CA ARG A 137 2.32 15.43 -11.30
C ARG A 137 2.68 14.43 -10.19
N PHE A 138 1.83 13.42 -10.02
CA PHE A 138 1.96 12.42 -8.98
C PHE A 138 1.75 11.04 -9.57
N PHE A 139 2.48 10.05 -9.04
CA PHE A 139 2.44 8.66 -9.48
C PHE A 139 2.20 7.76 -8.28
N LEU A 140 1.01 7.18 -8.19
CA LEU A 140 0.64 6.23 -7.15
C LEU A 140 0.85 4.80 -7.66
N PHE A 141 1.82 4.10 -7.09
CA PHE A 141 2.02 2.69 -7.32
C PHE A 141 1.31 1.87 -6.24
N VAL A 142 0.41 1.00 -6.66
CA VAL A 142 -0.20 -0.04 -5.82
C VAL A 142 0.59 -1.34 -6.05
N ASN A 143 1.43 -1.69 -5.08
CA ASN A 143 2.53 -2.63 -5.28
C ASN A 143 2.12 -4.08 -5.02
N GLU A 144 1.40 -4.28 -3.92
CA GLU A 144 1.02 -5.60 -3.42
C GLU A 144 -0.37 -5.52 -2.78
N LEU A 145 -1.25 -6.43 -3.19
CA LEU A 145 -2.46 -6.79 -2.46
C LEU A 145 -2.17 -8.09 -1.72
N ASP A 146 -2.21 -8.04 -0.39
CA ASP A 146 -1.98 -9.18 0.48
C ASP A 146 -3.26 -9.50 1.28
N ILE A 147 -3.77 -10.73 1.16
CA ILE A 147 -5.00 -11.17 1.84
C ILE A 147 -4.73 -12.45 2.61
N ASN A 148 -4.60 -12.36 3.93
CA ASN A 148 -4.21 -13.48 4.76
C ASN A 148 -5.10 -13.70 5.98
N THR A 149 -5.14 -14.94 6.45
CA THR A 149 -5.75 -15.28 7.73
C THR A 149 -4.97 -14.66 8.89
N VAL A 150 -5.68 -14.04 9.85
CA VAL A 150 -5.10 -13.60 11.11
C VAL A 150 -5.06 -14.78 12.06
N TYR A 151 -3.92 -15.47 12.09
CA TYR A 151 -3.72 -16.63 12.96
C TYR A 151 -3.68 -16.20 14.43
N GLY A 152 -4.69 -16.65 15.19
CA GLY A 152 -4.88 -16.35 16.60
C GLY A 152 -4.90 -17.59 17.49
N ASN A 153 -5.75 -17.59 18.51
CA ASN A 153 -5.91 -18.72 19.42
C ASN A 153 -6.47 -19.96 18.69
N THR A 154 -5.88 -21.13 18.93
CA THR A 154 -6.31 -22.42 18.35
C THR A 154 -7.79 -22.72 18.60
N HIS A 155 -8.36 -22.26 19.71
CA HIS A 155 -9.78 -22.43 20.01
C HIS A 155 -10.69 -21.67 19.02
N GLU A 156 -10.36 -20.41 18.72
CA GLU A 156 -11.10 -19.59 17.75
C GLU A 156 -10.96 -20.14 16.34
N MET A 157 -9.74 -20.57 15.98
CA MET A 157 -9.47 -21.26 14.71
C MET A 157 -10.29 -22.54 14.56
N SER A 158 -10.41 -23.34 15.63
CA SER A 158 -11.18 -24.59 15.62
C SER A 158 -12.68 -24.38 15.40
N ARG A 159 -13.21 -23.23 15.84
CA ARG A 159 -14.60 -22.81 15.64
C ARG A 159 -14.81 -22.05 14.33
N MET A 160 -13.76 -21.93 13.52
CA MET A 160 -13.70 -21.10 12.33
C MET A 160 -14.05 -19.62 12.60
N ASN A 161 -13.93 -19.13 13.83
CA ASN A 161 -14.30 -17.77 14.21
C ASN A 161 -13.06 -16.90 14.31
N TYR A 162 -12.51 -16.51 13.15
CA TYR A 162 -11.29 -15.71 13.04
C TYR A 162 -11.45 -14.64 11.96
N GLU A 163 -10.54 -13.67 11.95
CA GLU A 163 -10.51 -12.61 10.94
C GLU A 163 -9.50 -12.93 9.84
N ARG A 164 -9.71 -12.32 8.68
CA ARG A 164 -8.75 -12.19 7.60
C ARG A 164 -8.39 -10.72 7.45
N GLU A 165 -7.14 -10.44 7.12
CA GLU A 165 -6.61 -9.10 6.94
C GLU A 165 -6.31 -8.88 5.47
N ILE A 166 -6.73 -7.72 4.96
CA ILE A 166 -6.38 -7.22 3.64
C ILE A 166 -5.35 -6.12 3.87
N LYS A 167 -4.23 -6.19 3.17
CA LYS A 167 -3.16 -5.21 3.15
C LYS A 167 -2.94 -4.73 1.73
N LEU A 168 -2.87 -3.42 1.57
CA LEU A 168 -2.55 -2.78 0.32
C LEU A 168 -1.28 -1.96 0.47
N HIS A 169 -0.24 -2.38 -0.23
CA HIS A 169 1.06 -1.74 -0.19
C HIS A 169 1.15 -0.68 -1.27
N TYR A 170 1.61 0.53 -0.93
CA TYR A 170 1.62 1.64 -1.87
C TYR A 170 2.91 2.48 -1.81
N THR A 171 3.15 3.21 -2.88
CA THR A 171 4.21 4.23 -2.96
C THR A 171 3.74 5.38 -3.83
N LEU A 172 3.80 6.60 -3.31
CA LEU A 172 3.48 7.82 -4.02
C LEU A 172 4.76 8.59 -4.36
N TYR A 173 4.95 8.84 -5.64
CA TYR A 173 6.01 9.69 -6.17
C TYR A 173 5.45 11.04 -6.62
N HIS A 174 6.27 12.08 -6.51
CA HIS A 174 6.13 13.33 -7.25
C HIS A 174 6.87 13.22 -8.59
N GLU A 175 6.48 14.04 -9.58
CA GLU A 175 7.08 14.06 -10.93
C GLU A 175 8.59 14.27 -10.95
N ASN A 176 9.15 14.95 -9.95
CA ASN A 176 10.60 15.13 -9.80
C ASN A 176 11.35 13.89 -9.26
N GLY A 177 10.67 12.76 -9.06
CA GLY A 177 11.24 11.52 -8.53
C GLY A 177 11.32 11.44 -7.00
N GLU A 178 10.79 12.42 -6.27
CA GLU A 178 10.71 12.36 -4.80
C GLU A 178 9.61 11.40 -4.35
N ILE A 179 9.91 10.52 -3.38
CA ILE A 179 8.90 9.71 -2.70
C ILE A 179 8.18 10.60 -1.68
N LEU A 180 6.90 10.85 -1.92
CA LEU A 180 6.06 11.61 -1.02
C LEU A 180 5.51 10.73 0.09
N SER A 181 4.89 9.58 -0.21
CA SER A 181 4.36 8.69 0.83
C SER A 181 4.56 7.24 0.44
N THR A 182 4.59 6.35 1.43
CA THR A 182 4.68 4.92 1.21
C THR A 182 4.20 4.19 2.45
N GLY A 183 3.71 2.96 2.31
CA GLY A 183 3.27 2.20 3.46
C GLY A 183 2.29 1.09 3.11
N ILE A 184 1.47 0.75 4.10
CA ILE A 184 0.41 -0.25 3.99
C ILE A 184 -0.90 0.37 4.49
N SER A 185 -1.95 0.28 3.69
CA SER A 185 -3.33 0.45 4.15
C SER A 185 -3.93 -0.91 4.47
N LYS A 186 -4.69 -1.03 5.57
CA LYS A 186 -5.19 -2.33 6.03
C LYS A 186 -6.62 -2.29 6.53
N THR A 187 -7.31 -3.41 6.36
CA THR A 187 -8.62 -3.64 6.96
C THR A 187 -8.83 -5.13 7.23
N ARG A 188 -9.86 -5.48 8.00
CA ARG A 188 -10.15 -6.87 8.37
C ARG A 188 -11.59 -7.24 8.09
N PHE A 189 -11.81 -8.50 7.76
CA PHE A 189 -13.13 -9.07 7.46
C PHE A 189 -13.26 -10.49 8.06
N PRO A 190 -14.48 -10.95 8.35
CA PRO A 190 -14.70 -12.25 8.97
C PRO A 190 -14.33 -13.39 8.01
N SER A 191 -13.76 -14.48 8.53
CA SER A 191 -13.33 -15.64 7.75
C SER A 191 -14.44 -16.36 6.99
N GLN A 192 -15.70 -16.22 7.42
CA GLN A 192 -16.85 -16.85 6.77
C GLN A 192 -17.32 -16.06 5.55
N LEU A 193 -16.85 -14.82 5.36
CA LEU A 193 -17.15 -14.04 4.17
C LEU A 193 -16.18 -14.45 3.05
N ASN A 194 -16.71 -15.20 2.08
CA ASN A 194 -15.99 -15.61 0.87
C ASN A 194 -16.54 -14.98 -0.41
N ASP A 195 -17.69 -14.29 -0.36
CA ASP A 195 -18.25 -13.57 -1.50
C ASP A 195 -17.35 -12.37 -1.83
N ILE A 196 -16.69 -12.42 -3.00
CA ILE A 196 -15.69 -11.43 -3.36
C ILE A 196 -16.31 -10.07 -3.67
N ASP A 197 -17.55 -10.02 -4.15
CA ASP A 197 -18.22 -8.76 -4.46
C ASP A 197 -18.60 -8.03 -3.17
N LEU A 198 -18.99 -8.77 -2.13
CA LEU A 198 -19.17 -8.21 -0.78
C LEU A 198 -17.85 -7.77 -0.15
N ILE A 199 -16.76 -8.53 -0.36
CA ILE A 199 -15.42 -8.13 0.12
C ILE A 199 -15.01 -6.81 -0.56
N ILE A 200 -15.08 -6.75 -1.88
CA ILE A 200 -14.75 -5.57 -2.68
C ILE A 200 -15.59 -4.38 -2.19
N LYS A 201 -16.91 -4.52 -2.16
CA LYS A 201 -17.83 -3.42 -1.84
C LYS A 201 -17.60 -2.83 -0.45
N ASN A 202 -17.33 -3.67 0.56
CA ASN A 202 -17.36 -3.24 1.96
C ASN A 202 -15.96 -2.91 2.54
N TYR A 203 -14.89 -3.40 1.91
CA TYR A 203 -13.55 -3.33 2.47
C TYR A 203 -12.52 -2.64 1.57
N PHE A 204 -12.64 -2.73 0.24
CA PHE A 204 -11.69 -2.04 -0.63
C PHE A 204 -11.81 -0.50 -0.54
N PRO A 205 -13.01 0.11 -0.47
CA PRO A 205 -13.14 1.55 -0.26
C PRO A 205 -12.38 2.07 0.95
N LYS A 206 -12.46 1.36 2.09
CA LYS A 206 -11.73 1.72 3.30
C LYS A 206 -10.21 1.80 3.08
N LEU A 207 -9.67 0.90 2.26
CA LEU A 207 -8.23 0.89 1.97
C LEU A 207 -7.81 2.14 1.21
N ALA A 208 -8.58 2.54 0.21
CA ALA A 208 -8.32 3.74 -0.57
C ALA A 208 -8.59 5.01 0.25
N GLU A 209 -9.65 5.05 1.06
CA GLU A 209 -9.95 6.16 1.98
C GLU A 209 -8.79 6.40 2.95
N TYR A 210 -8.23 5.36 3.57
CA TYR A 210 -7.09 5.54 4.46
C TYR A 210 -5.84 6.09 3.77
N ILE A 211 -5.62 5.72 2.49
CA ILE A 211 -4.52 6.30 1.70
C ILE A 211 -4.84 7.74 1.34
N TYR A 212 -6.07 8.02 0.93
CA TYR A 212 -6.53 9.37 0.61
C TYR A 212 -6.37 10.30 1.81
N ASP A 213 -6.79 9.89 3.01
CA ASP A 213 -6.67 10.67 4.25
C ASP A 213 -5.21 10.91 4.67
N ASP A 214 -4.31 9.95 4.42
CA ASP A 214 -2.86 10.12 4.63
C ASP A 214 -2.28 11.18 3.70
N LEU A 215 -2.76 11.23 2.45
CA LEU A 215 -2.28 12.14 1.42
C LEU A 215 -2.92 13.54 1.49
N PHE A 216 -4.18 13.60 1.89
CA PHE A 216 -5.00 14.80 1.98
C PHE A 216 -5.64 14.94 3.36
N PRO A 217 -4.83 15.10 4.43
CA PRO A 217 -5.39 15.22 5.77
C PRO A 217 -6.33 16.43 5.83
N PRO A 218 -7.46 16.33 6.57
CA PRO A 218 -8.36 17.46 6.74
C PRO A 218 -7.59 18.67 7.32
N PRO A 219 -7.98 19.90 6.97
CA PRO A 219 -7.37 21.09 7.57
C PRO A 219 -7.40 20.96 9.09
N GLU A 220 -6.27 21.15 9.77
CA GLU A 220 -6.25 21.15 11.23
C GLU A 220 -7.27 22.19 11.73
N GLU A 221 -8.35 21.74 12.37
CA GLU A 221 -9.26 22.63 13.09
C GLU A 221 -8.41 23.35 14.14
N GLY A 222 -8.18 24.64 13.91
CA GLY A 222 -7.28 25.45 14.69
C GLY A 222 -7.63 25.34 16.17
N LYS A 223 -6.74 24.71 16.95
CA LYS A 223 -6.74 24.88 18.40
C LYS A 223 -6.70 26.40 18.65
N PRO A 224 -7.66 27.00 19.36
CA PRO A 224 -7.58 28.42 19.65
C PRO A 224 -6.30 28.65 20.44
N LYS A 225 -5.39 29.46 19.88
CA LYS A 225 -4.27 30.02 20.63
C LYS A 225 -4.88 30.91 21.71
N ILE A 226 -5.12 30.36 22.89
CA ILE A 226 -5.44 31.15 24.08
C ILE A 226 -4.17 31.92 24.41
N ASN A 227 -4.09 33.15 23.92
CA ASN A 227 -3.11 34.12 24.36
C ASN A 227 -3.84 35.11 25.28
N LEU A 228 -3.98 34.73 26.54
CA LEU A 228 -4.38 35.66 27.60
C LEU A 228 -3.12 36.05 28.37
N SER A 229 -2.49 37.12 27.90
CA SER A 229 -1.64 37.96 28.75
C SER A 229 -2.57 38.81 29.63
N PRO A 230 -2.58 38.61 30.97
CA PRO A 230 -3.29 39.53 31.84
C PRO A 230 -2.43 40.79 32.02
N TRP A 231 -2.85 41.85 31.35
CA TRP A 231 -2.47 43.21 31.71
C TRP A 231 -2.78 43.45 33.18
N LYS A 232 -1.75 43.68 34.00
CA LYS A 232 -1.91 44.33 35.31
C LYS A 232 -1.58 45.82 35.14
N LYS A 233 -2.59 46.66 35.38
CA LYS A 233 -2.43 48.06 35.78
C LYS A 233 -1.96 48.12 37.22
#